data_AF-A0A971MWP0-F1
#
_entry.id   AF-A0A971MWP0-F1
#
_cell.length_a   1.000
_cell.length_b   1.000
_cell.length_c   1.000
_cell.angle_alpha   90.00
_cell.angle_beta   90.00
_cell.angle_gamma   90.00
#
_symmetry.space_group_name_H-M   'P 1'
#
loop_
_entity.id
_entity.type
_entity.pdbx_description
1 polymer ?
#
loop_
_entity_poly.entity_id
_entity_poly.type
_entity_poly.pdbx_seq_one_letter_code
_entity_poly.pdbx_strand_id
1 'polypeptide(L)'
;MILRPYQNEAVKAIRNEWKNGNAKTLLVLPTGTGKTVVFSKVIEEETKDGDKALVIAHRGELLDQAADKLKVTSGLDSALEKAESTAIGSSKKVTVASIQTLSQEKRLTAYPRDYFKTIVVDETHHAMSDTYQRVLKHFDGANILGVTATPDRADQRSLGKFFDSKAYEYSMHQAIKEGYLSPVRAQMIPLELDIHEVGISNGDYAVGQVGSALDPYLNQIALEILKYAKGRKTVVFLPLIKTSQKFCELLNLHGLRAAEINGESKDREQILADFEAGEYDVLCNSMLLTEGWDSPSVDCIVVLRPTKIRSLYQQMVGRGMRIHPGK
;
A
#
# COMPACT_ATOMS: atom_id res chain seq x y z
N MET A 1 -6.90 -11.26 -18.05
CA MET A 1 -7.27 -9.82 -18.00
C MET A 1 -6.49 -9.08 -19.09
N ILE A 2 -7.08 -8.06 -19.75
CA ILE A 2 -6.35 -7.21 -20.70
C ILE A 2 -5.62 -6.11 -19.91
N LEU A 3 -4.30 -6.02 -20.08
CA LEU A 3 -3.48 -5.00 -19.43
C LEU A 3 -3.65 -3.64 -20.11
N ARG A 4 -3.56 -2.57 -19.31
CA ARG A 4 -3.45 -1.19 -19.83
C ARG A 4 -2.12 -0.99 -20.56
N PRO A 5 -2.00 -0.06 -21.52
CA PRO A 5 -0.77 0.20 -22.26
C PRO A 5 0.48 0.36 -21.37
N TYR A 6 0.45 1.26 -20.38
CA TYR A 6 1.60 1.46 -19.46
C TYR A 6 1.92 0.21 -18.62
N GLN A 7 0.92 -0.63 -18.33
CA GLN A 7 1.15 -1.90 -17.61
C GLN A 7 1.89 -2.89 -18.49
N ASN A 8 1.53 -2.98 -19.79
CA ASN A 8 2.26 -3.80 -20.76
C ASN A 8 3.69 -3.30 -20.95
N GLU A 9 3.89 -1.99 -21.06
CA GLU A 9 5.22 -1.37 -21.14
C GLU A 9 6.06 -1.69 -19.91
N ALA A 10 5.48 -1.56 -18.72
CA ALA A 10 6.15 -1.90 -17.46
C ALA A 10 6.59 -3.36 -17.42
N VAL A 11 5.71 -4.32 -17.75
CA VAL A 11 6.06 -5.75 -17.80
C VAL A 11 7.20 -6.01 -18.77
N LYS A 12 7.17 -5.40 -19.97
CA LYS A 12 8.24 -5.55 -20.97
C LYS A 12 9.56 -4.97 -20.47
N ALA A 13 9.53 -3.78 -19.88
CA ALA A 13 10.71 -3.12 -19.38
C ALA A 13 11.39 -3.94 -18.26
N ILE A 14 10.62 -4.44 -17.30
CA ILE A 14 11.13 -5.29 -16.20
C ILE A 14 11.85 -6.52 -16.75
N ARG A 15 11.22 -7.24 -17.68
CA ARG A 15 11.83 -8.46 -18.25
C ARG A 15 13.05 -8.16 -19.13
N ASN A 16 13.08 -7.00 -19.78
CA ASN A 16 14.25 -6.57 -20.55
C ASN A 16 15.44 -6.25 -19.64
N GLU A 17 15.21 -5.61 -18.49
CA GLU A 17 16.26 -5.38 -17.49
C GLU A 17 16.88 -6.70 -17.01
N TRP A 18 16.05 -7.69 -16.66
CA TRP A 18 16.53 -9.01 -16.25
C TRP A 18 17.30 -9.74 -17.34
N LYS A 19 16.84 -9.69 -18.59
CA LYS A 19 17.56 -10.26 -19.75
C LYS A 19 18.92 -9.61 -19.98
N ASN A 20 19.07 -8.33 -19.63
CA ASN A 20 20.31 -7.58 -19.76
C ASN A 20 21.25 -7.76 -18.55
N GLY A 21 20.89 -8.61 -17.58
CA GLY A 21 21.70 -8.88 -16.39
C GLY A 21 21.45 -7.97 -15.20
N ASN A 22 20.51 -7.02 -15.31
CA ASN A 22 20.09 -6.17 -14.19
C ASN A 22 19.07 -6.92 -13.33
N ALA A 23 19.54 -7.91 -12.57
CA ALA A 23 18.72 -8.85 -11.83
C ALA A 23 17.81 -8.16 -10.78
N LYS A 24 18.19 -6.99 -10.27
CA LYS A 24 17.43 -6.23 -9.28
C LYS A 24 16.90 -4.95 -9.91
N THR A 25 15.60 -4.89 -10.17
CA THR A 25 14.99 -3.72 -10.80
C THR A 25 13.79 -3.15 -10.02
N LEU A 26 13.56 -1.85 -10.20
CA LEU A 26 12.44 -1.12 -9.59
C LEU A 26 11.34 -0.78 -10.59
N LEU A 27 10.10 -0.94 -10.13
CA LEU A 27 8.89 -0.43 -10.76
C LEU A 27 8.27 0.64 -9.86
N VAL A 28 8.11 1.85 -10.40
CA VAL A 28 7.47 2.96 -9.71
C VAL A 28 6.12 3.25 -10.36
N LEU A 29 5.03 2.97 -9.65
CA LEU A 29 3.66 3.15 -10.13
C LEU A 29 2.76 3.75 -9.03
N PRO A 30 2.00 4.82 -9.29
CA PRO A 30 1.19 5.49 -8.28
C PRO A 30 0.15 4.55 -7.66
N THR A 31 -0.34 4.88 -6.47
CA THR A 31 -1.48 4.15 -5.90
C THR A 31 -2.71 4.30 -6.81
N GLY A 32 -3.41 3.18 -7.06
CA GLY A 32 -4.57 3.15 -7.95
C GLY A 32 -4.26 2.79 -9.43
N THR A 33 -3.00 2.64 -9.83
CA THR A 33 -2.63 2.26 -11.21
C THR A 33 -2.35 0.76 -11.41
N GLY A 34 -2.63 -0.05 -10.39
CA GLY A 34 -2.58 -1.52 -10.50
C GLY A 34 -1.17 -2.12 -10.41
N LYS A 35 -0.37 -1.70 -9.42
CA LYS A 35 0.92 -2.35 -9.08
C LYS A 35 0.84 -3.87 -9.02
N THR A 36 -0.16 -4.39 -8.31
CA THR A 36 -0.44 -5.83 -8.19
C THR A 36 -0.67 -6.48 -9.55
N VAL A 37 -1.43 -5.83 -10.43
CA VAL A 37 -1.71 -6.35 -11.78
C VAL A 37 -0.40 -6.51 -12.57
N VAL A 38 0.50 -5.53 -12.50
CA VAL A 38 1.78 -5.58 -13.22
C VAL A 38 2.67 -6.68 -12.68
N PHE A 39 2.92 -6.74 -11.36
CA PHE A 39 3.80 -7.77 -10.83
C PHE A 39 3.19 -9.17 -10.94
N SER A 40 1.86 -9.32 -10.85
CA SER A 40 1.19 -10.61 -11.06
C SER A 40 1.37 -11.09 -12.49
N LYS A 41 1.34 -10.18 -13.48
CA LYS A 41 1.67 -10.53 -14.87
C LYS A 41 3.13 -10.89 -15.04
N VAL A 42 4.05 -10.17 -14.39
CA VAL A 42 5.47 -10.54 -14.40
C VAL A 42 5.66 -11.96 -13.85
N ILE A 43 5.08 -12.27 -12.68
CA ILE A 43 5.13 -13.61 -12.08
C ILE A 43 4.52 -14.66 -13.02
N GLU A 44 3.39 -14.36 -13.65
CA GLU A 44 2.78 -15.26 -14.63
C GLU A 44 3.76 -15.62 -15.75
N GLU A 45 4.46 -14.63 -16.30
CA GLU A 45 5.43 -14.84 -17.37
C GLU A 45 6.66 -15.61 -16.93
N GLU A 46 7.23 -15.29 -15.76
CA GLU A 46 8.45 -15.93 -15.26
C GLU A 46 8.22 -17.35 -14.75
N THR A 47 6.99 -17.71 -14.38
CA THR A 47 6.66 -19.05 -13.87
C THR A 47 6.14 -20.00 -14.96
N LYS A 48 6.11 -19.59 -16.24
CA LYS A 48 5.63 -20.42 -17.35
C LYS A 48 6.40 -21.72 -17.48
N ASP A 49 7.72 -21.65 -17.37
CA ASP A 49 8.64 -22.78 -17.58
C ASP A 49 8.79 -23.67 -16.34
N GLY A 50 8.00 -23.43 -15.28
CA GLY A 50 7.97 -24.23 -14.06
C GLY A 50 8.73 -23.63 -12.89
N ASP A 51 9.43 -22.52 -13.11
CA ASP A 51 10.09 -21.76 -12.06
C ASP A 51 9.12 -21.28 -10.98
N LYS A 52 9.65 -21.09 -9.77
CA LYS A 52 8.88 -20.62 -8.62
C LYS A 52 9.16 -19.14 -8.34
N ALA A 53 8.11 -18.45 -7.93
CA ALA A 53 8.16 -17.04 -7.54
C ALA A 53 7.76 -16.84 -6.08
N LEU A 54 8.36 -15.83 -5.46
CA LEU A 54 8.06 -15.39 -4.10
C LEU A 54 7.53 -13.96 -4.13
N VAL A 55 6.40 -13.72 -3.46
CA VAL A 55 5.89 -12.37 -3.17
C VAL A 55 6.06 -12.13 -1.69
N ILE A 56 6.81 -11.10 -1.33
CA ILE A 56 7.04 -10.70 0.06
C ILE A 56 6.16 -9.50 0.36
N ALA A 57 5.37 -9.60 1.43
CA ALA A 57 4.65 -8.47 2.02
C ALA A 57 4.92 -8.37 3.52
N HIS A 58 4.74 -7.16 4.07
CA HIS A 58 5.05 -6.89 5.47
C HIS A 58 3.86 -7.03 6.43
N ARG A 59 2.61 -6.97 5.95
CA ARG A 59 1.41 -7.19 6.77
C ARG A 59 0.69 -8.48 6.40
N GLY A 60 0.26 -9.23 7.40
CA GLY A 60 -0.44 -10.51 7.20
C GLY A 60 -1.69 -10.40 6.34
N GLU A 61 -2.52 -9.38 6.57
CA GLU A 61 -3.77 -9.15 5.81
C GLU A 61 -3.52 -8.83 4.33
N LEU A 62 -2.33 -8.32 3.98
CA LEU A 62 -1.94 -8.08 2.59
C LEU A 62 -1.59 -9.38 1.84
N LEU A 63 -1.27 -10.46 2.55
CA LEU A 63 -0.87 -11.72 1.93
C LEU A 63 -2.05 -12.40 1.25
N ASP A 64 -3.17 -12.50 1.95
CA ASP A 64 -4.38 -13.14 1.42
C ASP A 64 -4.94 -12.32 0.25
N GLN A 65 -4.97 -10.98 0.35
CA GLN A 65 -5.34 -10.11 -0.75
C GLN A 65 -4.39 -10.18 -1.96
N ALA A 66 -3.08 -10.29 -1.72
CA ALA A 66 -2.11 -10.45 -2.79
C ALA A 66 -2.30 -11.80 -3.49
N ALA A 67 -2.56 -12.88 -2.74
CA ALA A 67 -2.90 -14.20 -3.27
C ALA A 67 -4.18 -14.16 -4.13
N ASP A 68 -5.25 -13.54 -3.62
CA ASP A 68 -6.52 -13.42 -4.33
C ASP A 68 -6.39 -12.59 -5.61
N LYS A 69 -5.71 -11.44 -5.53
CA LYS A 69 -5.47 -10.60 -6.72
C LYS A 69 -4.61 -11.32 -7.74
N LEU A 70 -3.60 -12.07 -7.30
CA LEU A 70 -2.77 -12.88 -8.19
C LEU A 70 -3.61 -13.95 -8.88
N LYS A 71 -4.49 -14.65 -8.15
CA LYS A 71 -5.43 -15.62 -8.72
C LYS A 71 -6.38 -14.99 -9.74
N VAL A 72 -6.97 -13.84 -9.42
CA VAL A 72 -7.92 -13.14 -10.31
C VAL A 72 -7.23 -12.59 -11.56
N THR A 73 -6.00 -12.09 -11.45
CA THR A 73 -5.31 -11.42 -12.56
C THR A 73 -4.61 -12.38 -13.51
N SER A 74 -3.94 -13.41 -12.98
CA SER A 74 -3.12 -14.36 -13.75
C SER A 74 -3.65 -15.79 -13.76
N GLY A 75 -4.66 -16.11 -12.95
CA GLY A 75 -5.18 -17.48 -12.81
C GLY A 75 -4.30 -18.39 -11.93
N LEU A 76 -3.16 -17.90 -11.45
CA LEU A 76 -2.21 -18.68 -10.65
C LEU A 76 -2.67 -18.83 -9.20
N ASP A 77 -2.61 -20.05 -8.67
CA ASP A 77 -2.76 -20.29 -7.23
C ASP A 77 -1.43 -20.06 -6.50
N SER A 78 -1.50 -19.47 -5.31
CA SER A 78 -0.34 -19.29 -4.44
C SER A 78 -0.45 -20.09 -3.13
N ALA A 79 0.70 -20.50 -2.61
CA ALA A 79 0.84 -21.01 -1.25
C ALA A 79 1.13 -19.86 -0.30
N LEU A 80 0.76 -19.99 0.97
CA LEU A 80 1.00 -18.97 1.99
C LEU A 80 2.15 -19.41 2.90
N GLU A 81 3.07 -18.50 3.18
CA GLU A 81 4.13 -18.68 4.17
C GLU A 81 3.98 -17.59 5.26
N LYS A 82 3.26 -17.94 6.33
CA LYS A 82 2.95 -17.05 7.47
C LYS A 82 2.95 -17.85 8.78
N ALA A 83 2.78 -17.20 9.93
CA ALA A 83 3.00 -17.84 11.24
C ALA A 83 2.26 -19.19 11.39
N GLU A 84 1.01 -19.22 10.97
CA GLU A 84 0.07 -20.34 11.02
C GLU A 84 0.07 -21.24 9.78
N SER A 85 0.91 -20.96 8.77
CA SER A 85 0.93 -21.71 7.50
C SER A 85 2.35 -22.02 7.02
N THR A 86 2.49 -22.91 6.04
CA THR A 86 3.78 -23.20 5.40
C THR A 86 3.56 -23.52 3.93
N ALA A 87 4.41 -22.95 3.07
CA ALA A 87 4.44 -23.25 1.65
C ALA A 87 5.45 -24.36 1.30
N ILE A 88 6.22 -24.83 2.28
CA ILE A 88 7.19 -25.92 2.10
C ILE A 88 6.46 -27.19 1.67
N GLY A 89 6.94 -27.82 0.61
CA GLY A 89 6.31 -29.01 0.01
C GLY A 89 5.11 -28.71 -0.89
N SER A 90 4.71 -27.45 -1.05
CA SER A 90 3.64 -27.09 -1.98
C SER A 90 4.08 -27.24 -3.44
N SER A 91 3.20 -27.82 -4.26
CA SER A 91 3.35 -27.88 -5.72
C SER A 91 3.03 -26.55 -6.42
N LYS A 92 2.50 -25.56 -5.68
CA LYS A 92 2.17 -24.24 -6.24
C LYS A 92 3.44 -23.52 -6.70
N LYS A 93 3.33 -22.79 -7.82
CA LYS A 93 4.44 -22.04 -8.42
C LYS A 93 4.74 -20.73 -7.70
N VAL A 94 3.75 -20.18 -7.00
CA VAL A 94 3.88 -18.90 -6.31
C VAL A 94 3.74 -19.11 -4.81
N THR A 95 4.64 -18.51 -4.04
CA THR A 95 4.53 -18.38 -2.59
C THR A 95 4.32 -16.92 -2.23
N VAL A 96 3.32 -16.62 -1.41
CA VAL A 96 3.10 -15.30 -0.82
C VAL A 96 3.48 -15.40 0.65
N ALA A 97 4.46 -14.61 1.09
CA ALA A 97 5.13 -14.78 2.37
C ALA A 97 5.15 -13.51 3.23
N SER A 98 4.91 -13.69 4.52
CA SER A 98 5.23 -12.69 5.54
C SER A 98 6.73 -12.59 5.70
N ILE A 99 7.28 -11.38 5.58
CA ILE A 99 8.71 -11.16 5.83
C ILE A 99 9.12 -11.55 7.27
N GLN A 100 8.24 -11.35 8.25
CA GLN A 100 8.51 -11.67 9.66
C GLN A 100 8.63 -13.18 9.88
N THR A 101 7.81 -13.97 9.21
CA THR A 101 7.86 -15.44 9.31
C THR A 101 9.02 -16.00 8.49
N LEU A 102 9.15 -15.58 7.22
CA LEU A 102 10.14 -16.14 6.31
C LEU A 102 11.58 -15.81 6.72
N SER A 103 11.82 -14.67 7.37
CA SER A 103 13.17 -14.28 7.83
C SER A 103 13.66 -15.04 9.07
N GLN A 104 12.83 -15.88 9.69
CA GLN A 104 13.25 -16.76 10.77
C GLN A 104 14.20 -17.83 10.22
N GLU A 105 15.34 -18.03 10.88
CA GLU A 105 16.42 -18.89 10.38
C GLU A 105 15.94 -20.30 10.02
N LYS A 106 15.15 -20.93 10.90
CA LYS A 106 14.59 -22.27 10.66
C LYS A 106 13.64 -22.31 9.45
N ARG A 107 12.85 -21.26 9.21
CA ARG A 107 11.92 -21.17 8.07
C ARG A 107 12.68 -20.91 6.79
N LEU A 108 13.61 -19.96 6.80
CA LEU A 108 14.39 -19.55 5.63
C LEU A 108 15.27 -20.69 5.09
N THR A 109 16.02 -21.35 5.99
CA THR A 109 16.97 -22.41 5.62
C THR A 109 16.31 -23.70 5.16
N ALA A 110 15.01 -23.86 5.40
CA ALA A 110 14.23 -24.97 4.85
C ALA A 110 13.96 -24.83 3.34
N TYR A 111 14.12 -23.63 2.77
CA TYR A 111 14.09 -23.40 1.34
C TYR A 111 15.52 -23.48 0.76
N PRO A 112 15.75 -24.26 -0.32
CA PRO A 112 16.99 -24.18 -1.09
C PRO A 112 17.26 -22.74 -1.58
N ARG A 113 18.53 -22.34 -1.67
CA ARG A 113 18.92 -20.97 -2.09
C ARG A 113 18.45 -20.62 -3.50
N ASP A 114 18.27 -21.61 -4.36
CA ASP A 114 17.83 -21.48 -5.76
C ASP A 114 16.34 -21.79 -5.96
N TYR A 115 15.58 -21.98 -4.86
CA TYR A 115 14.18 -22.40 -4.89
C TYR A 115 13.28 -21.39 -5.61
N PHE A 116 13.49 -20.10 -5.40
CA PHE A 116 12.76 -19.04 -6.09
C PHE A 116 13.66 -18.39 -7.14
N LYS A 117 13.17 -18.29 -8.38
CA LYS A 117 13.86 -17.57 -9.47
C LYS A 117 13.43 -16.12 -9.59
N THR A 118 12.25 -15.79 -9.07
CA THR A 118 11.71 -14.42 -9.07
C THR A 118 11.22 -14.05 -7.68
N ILE A 119 11.59 -12.86 -7.21
CA ILE A 119 11.12 -12.31 -5.94
C ILE A 119 10.50 -10.93 -6.19
N VAL A 120 9.26 -10.75 -5.76
CA VAL A 120 8.58 -9.46 -5.75
C VAL A 120 8.55 -8.93 -4.32
N VAL A 121 9.01 -7.70 -4.14
CA VAL A 121 9.00 -6.98 -2.87
C VAL A 121 8.03 -5.81 -2.97
N ASP A 122 6.85 -5.94 -2.36
CA ASP A 122 5.91 -4.82 -2.24
C ASP A 122 6.38 -3.85 -1.14
N GLU A 123 6.12 -2.56 -1.34
CA GLU A 123 6.61 -1.48 -0.47
C GLU A 123 8.13 -1.55 -0.23
N THR A 124 8.87 -1.54 -1.35
CA THR A 124 10.31 -1.78 -1.42
C THR A 124 11.19 -0.86 -0.57
N HIS A 125 10.66 0.25 -0.04
CA HIS A 125 11.39 1.08 0.91
C HIS A 125 11.84 0.29 2.17
N HIS A 126 11.20 -0.84 2.48
CA HIS A 126 11.62 -1.77 3.53
C HIS A 126 12.75 -2.75 3.15
N ALA A 127 13.10 -2.87 1.86
CA ALA A 127 14.08 -3.82 1.35
C ALA A 127 15.48 -3.67 1.97
N MET A 128 15.76 -2.50 2.54
CA MET A 128 17.04 -2.17 3.18
C MET A 128 17.13 -2.59 4.65
N SER A 129 16.05 -3.07 5.26
CA SER A 129 16.10 -3.58 6.63
C SER A 129 16.81 -4.93 6.70
N ASP A 130 17.42 -5.24 7.85
CA ASP A 130 18.15 -6.49 8.08
C ASP A 130 17.29 -7.73 7.80
N THR A 131 16.00 -7.65 8.11
CA THR A 131 15.02 -8.71 7.89
C THR A 131 14.86 -9.03 6.40
N TYR A 132 14.68 -8.01 5.56
CA TYR A 132 14.62 -8.17 4.11
C TYR A 132 15.95 -8.61 3.54
N GLN A 133 17.05 -7.97 3.94
CA GLN A 133 18.39 -8.31 3.48
C GLN A 133 18.75 -9.76 3.76
N ARG A 134 18.34 -10.32 4.90
CA ARG A 134 18.54 -11.74 5.23
C ARG A 134 17.87 -12.66 4.20
N VAL A 135 16.61 -12.41 3.87
CA VAL A 135 15.86 -13.21 2.89
C VAL A 135 16.44 -13.05 1.49
N LEU A 136 16.70 -11.81 1.06
CA LEU A 136 17.21 -11.52 -0.28
C LEU A 136 18.65 -12.04 -0.49
N LYS A 137 19.48 -12.10 0.56
CA LYS A 137 20.82 -12.72 0.52
C LYS A 137 20.78 -14.25 0.49
N HIS A 138 19.71 -14.87 0.98
CA HIS A 138 19.54 -16.32 0.91
C HIS A 138 19.19 -16.76 -0.52
N PHE A 139 18.35 -15.99 -1.19
CA PHE A 139 17.95 -16.19 -2.59
C PHE A 139 18.72 -15.26 -3.55
N ASP A 140 20.05 -15.28 -3.47
CA ASP A 140 20.94 -14.36 -4.17
C ASP A 140 20.97 -14.53 -5.71
N GLY A 141 20.57 -15.69 -6.23
CA GLY A 141 20.45 -15.97 -7.66
C GLY A 141 19.11 -15.58 -8.30
N ALA A 142 18.17 -14.99 -7.55
CA ALA A 142 16.84 -14.64 -8.04
C ALA A 142 16.79 -13.26 -8.71
N ASN A 143 15.94 -13.12 -9.72
CA ASN A 143 15.50 -11.82 -10.24
C ASN A 143 14.60 -11.13 -9.20
N ILE A 144 14.94 -9.92 -8.80
CA ILE A 144 14.22 -9.15 -7.79
C ILE A 144 13.49 -7.97 -8.44
N LEU A 145 12.17 -7.91 -8.26
CA LEU A 145 11.33 -6.77 -8.61
C LEU A 145 10.91 -6.06 -7.33
N GLY A 146 11.37 -4.82 -7.16
CA GLY A 146 10.81 -3.92 -6.16
C GLY A 146 9.66 -3.11 -6.75
N VAL A 147 8.52 -3.03 -6.07
CA VAL A 147 7.39 -2.17 -6.46
C VAL A 147 7.12 -1.09 -5.40
N THR A 148 6.87 0.15 -5.84
CA THR A 148 6.57 1.27 -4.94
C THR A 148 5.71 2.35 -5.62
N ALA A 149 5.00 3.17 -4.81
CA ALA A 149 4.21 4.29 -5.31
C ALA A 149 5.07 5.47 -5.81
N THR A 150 6.03 5.90 -4.98
CA THR A 150 7.03 6.93 -5.28
C THR A 150 8.10 6.87 -4.17
N PRO A 151 9.37 6.60 -4.45
CA PRO A 151 10.42 6.71 -3.43
C PRO A 151 10.80 8.18 -3.21
N ASP A 152 10.97 8.60 -1.95
CA ASP A 152 11.50 9.92 -1.63
C ASP A 152 13.00 10.04 -1.99
N ARG A 153 13.57 11.24 -2.00
CA ARG A 153 15.00 11.43 -2.36
C ARG A 153 15.94 10.61 -1.49
N ALA A 154 15.64 10.47 -0.20
CA ALA A 154 16.40 9.64 0.72
C ALA A 154 16.27 8.15 0.35
N ASP A 155 15.05 7.70 0.07
CA ASP A 155 14.77 6.33 -0.38
C ASP A 155 15.48 6.04 -1.71
N GLN A 156 15.45 6.95 -2.68
CA GLN A 156 16.11 6.79 -3.97
C GLN A 156 17.61 6.54 -3.83
N ARG A 157 18.29 7.25 -2.92
CA ARG A 157 19.71 7.00 -2.63
C ARG A 157 19.96 5.63 -2.01
N SER A 158 19.06 5.21 -1.12
CA SER A 158 19.17 3.92 -0.43
C SER A 158 18.88 2.75 -1.38
N LEU A 159 17.75 2.85 -2.09
CA LEU A 159 17.31 1.90 -3.10
C LEU A 159 18.31 1.79 -4.26
N GLY A 160 18.92 2.90 -4.69
CA GLY A 160 19.95 2.91 -5.72
C GLY A 160 21.25 2.19 -5.32
N LYS A 161 21.44 1.81 -4.05
CA LYS A 161 22.53 0.93 -3.62
C LYS A 161 22.20 -0.55 -3.76
N PHE A 162 20.91 -0.90 -3.81
CA PHE A 162 20.45 -2.29 -3.83
C PHE A 162 19.91 -2.71 -5.20
N PHE A 163 19.22 -1.81 -5.90
CA PHE A 163 18.67 -2.04 -7.22
C PHE A 163 19.64 -1.59 -8.31
N ASP A 164 19.84 -2.47 -9.28
CA ASP A 164 20.71 -2.24 -10.44
C ASP A 164 20.08 -1.22 -11.39
N SER A 165 18.73 -1.20 -11.47
CA SER A 165 18.00 -0.32 -12.37
C SER A 165 16.61 0.05 -11.88
N LYS A 166 16.01 1.02 -12.58
CA LYS A 166 14.59 1.38 -12.49
C LYS A 166 13.95 1.10 -13.85
N ALA A 167 13.40 -0.11 -14.01
CA ALA A 167 12.81 -0.58 -15.25
C ALA A 167 11.73 0.36 -15.80
N TYR A 168 10.84 0.85 -14.95
CA TYR A 168 9.72 1.69 -15.38
C TYR A 168 9.26 2.64 -14.29
N GLU A 169 8.92 3.87 -14.68
CA GLU A 169 8.30 4.87 -13.82
C GLU A 169 7.10 5.46 -14.53
N TYR A 170 5.95 5.39 -13.88
CA TYR A 170 4.73 6.06 -14.29
C TYR A 170 4.39 7.14 -13.26
N SER A 171 4.23 8.38 -13.70
CA SER A 171 3.92 9.45 -12.77
C SER A 171 2.41 9.56 -12.50
N MET A 172 2.05 10.08 -11.33
CA MET A 172 0.67 10.43 -11.01
C MET A 172 0.09 11.44 -12.01
N HIS A 173 0.90 12.37 -12.52
CA HIS A 173 0.48 13.33 -13.52
C HIS A 173 0.11 12.68 -14.85
N GLN A 174 0.92 11.73 -15.34
CA GLN A 174 0.60 10.93 -16.53
C GLN A 174 -0.69 10.13 -16.31
N ALA A 175 -0.82 9.47 -15.16
CA ALA A 175 -2.00 8.69 -14.83
C ALA A 175 -3.30 9.52 -14.83
N ILE A 176 -3.26 10.76 -14.36
CA ILE A 176 -4.40 11.69 -14.45
C ILE A 176 -4.63 12.13 -15.89
N LYS A 177 -3.59 12.55 -16.60
CA LYS A 177 -3.67 13.05 -17.98
C LYS A 177 -4.23 12.00 -18.94
N GLU A 178 -3.89 10.75 -18.73
CA GLU A 178 -4.33 9.60 -19.55
C GLU A 178 -5.65 8.98 -19.06
N GLY A 179 -6.29 9.55 -18.02
CA GLY A 179 -7.59 9.12 -17.54
C GLY A 179 -7.61 7.83 -16.71
N TYR A 180 -6.46 7.38 -16.20
CA TYR A 180 -6.37 6.22 -15.32
C TYR A 180 -6.52 6.56 -13.83
N LEU A 181 -6.40 7.84 -13.46
CA LEU A 181 -6.71 8.39 -12.14
C LEU A 181 -7.58 9.65 -12.27
N SER A 182 -8.46 9.86 -11.30
CA SER A 182 -9.26 11.07 -11.18
C SER A 182 -8.38 12.28 -10.84
N PRO A 183 -8.69 13.47 -11.38
CA PRO A 183 -8.00 14.69 -11.00
C PRO A 183 -8.26 15.02 -9.52
N VAL A 184 -7.24 15.57 -8.84
CA VAL A 184 -7.33 15.94 -7.43
C VAL A 184 -7.52 17.45 -7.31
N ARG A 185 -8.54 17.85 -6.55
CA ARG A 185 -8.70 19.23 -6.10
C ARG A 185 -8.30 19.33 -4.63
N ALA A 186 -7.21 20.02 -4.35
CA ALA A 186 -6.83 20.34 -2.98
C ALA A 186 -7.71 21.49 -2.46
N GLN A 187 -8.34 21.29 -1.30
CA GLN A 187 -9.08 22.32 -0.58
C GLN A 187 -8.39 22.56 0.75
N MET A 188 -7.87 23.76 0.95
CA MET A 188 -7.35 24.19 2.25
C MET A 188 -8.52 24.69 3.11
N ILE A 189 -8.59 24.21 4.34
CA ILE A 189 -9.56 24.67 5.33
C ILE A 189 -8.87 25.77 6.17
N PRO A 190 -9.52 26.93 6.39
CA PRO A 190 -8.95 28.04 7.16
C PRO A 190 -8.95 27.73 8.66
N LEU A 191 -8.07 26.81 9.06
CA LEU A 191 -7.87 26.40 10.44
C LEU A 191 -6.42 26.65 10.83
N GLU A 192 -6.20 27.43 11.87
CA GLU A 192 -4.88 27.62 12.46
C GLU A 192 -4.65 26.51 13.48
N LEU A 193 -3.82 25.54 13.10
CA LEU A 193 -3.38 24.45 13.98
C LEU A 193 -2.00 24.78 14.53
N ASP A 194 -1.89 24.92 15.84
CA ASP A 194 -0.57 24.97 16.49
C ASP A 194 -0.02 23.55 16.65
N ILE A 195 1.02 23.25 15.87
CA ILE A 195 1.79 22.00 15.95
C ILE A 195 3.28 22.27 16.20
N HIS A 196 3.65 23.46 16.70
CA HIS A 196 5.05 23.86 16.84
C HIS A 196 5.83 22.99 17.84
N GLU A 197 5.15 22.48 18.88
CA GLU A 197 5.75 21.59 19.89
C GLU A 197 5.84 20.12 19.45
N VAL A 198 5.29 19.78 18.28
CA VAL A 198 5.35 18.40 17.76
C VAL A 198 6.76 18.11 17.25
N GLY A 199 7.46 17.26 17.99
CA GLY A 199 8.78 16.75 17.65
C GLY A 199 8.78 15.76 16.47
N ILE A 200 9.98 15.34 16.10
CA ILE A 200 10.22 14.39 15.00
C ILE A 200 10.66 13.05 15.57
N SER A 201 10.10 11.97 15.03
CA SER A 201 10.48 10.60 15.32
C SER A 201 10.61 9.83 14.00
N ASN A 202 11.76 9.17 13.79
CA ASN A 202 12.05 8.40 12.58
C ASN A 202 11.82 9.17 11.26
N GLY A 203 12.12 10.48 11.25
CA GLY A 203 11.94 11.34 10.08
C GLY A 203 10.51 11.82 9.81
N ASP A 204 9.53 11.41 10.62
CA ASP A 204 8.14 11.90 10.57
C ASP A 204 7.76 12.63 11.88
N TYR A 205 6.59 13.24 11.95
CA TYR A 205 6.08 13.80 13.20
C TYR A 205 5.84 12.71 14.25
N ALA A 206 6.14 13.03 15.52
CA ALA A 206 5.85 12.16 16.64
C ALA A 206 4.33 11.97 16.79
N VAL A 207 3.83 10.81 16.37
CA VAL A 207 2.39 10.52 16.23
C VAL A 207 1.59 10.79 17.51
N GLY A 208 2.16 10.47 18.68
CA GLY A 208 1.57 10.76 19.98
C GLY A 208 1.33 12.25 20.21
N GLN A 209 2.32 13.09 19.89
CA GLN A 209 2.26 14.53 20.06
C GLN A 209 1.32 15.18 19.03
N VAL A 210 1.28 14.66 17.79
CA VAL A 210 0.29 15.07 16.78
C VAL A 210 -1.14 14.85 17.30
N GLY A 211 -1.42 13.68 17.88
CA GLY A 211 -2.74 13.39 18.45
C GLY A 211 -3.15 14.41 19.51
N SER A 212 -2.25 14.73 20.44
CA SER A 212 -2.47 15.75 21.48
C SER A 212 -2.67 17.15 20.90
N ALA A 213 -1.86 17.54 19.91
CA ALA A 213 -1.93 18.86 19.29
C ALA A 213 -3.23 19.07 18.50
N LEU A 214 -3.79 17.99 17.91
CA LEU A 214 -5.06 18.06 17.17
C LEU A 214 -6.29 18.09 18.08
N ASP A 215 -6.19 17.53 19.29
CA ASP A 215 -7.32 17.30 20.20
C ASP A 215 -8.22 18.54 20.43
N PRO A 216 -7.67 19.75 20.67
CA PRO A 216 -8.46 20.96 20.89
C PRO A 216 -9.27 21.39 19.66
N TYR A 217 -8.83 21.01 18.46
CA TYR A 217 -9.38 21.46 17.20
C TYR A 217 -10.36 20.47 16.57
N LEU A 218 -10.45 19.24 17.10
CA LEU A 218 -11.26 18.17 16.50
C LEU A 218 -12.73 18.57 16.31
N ASN A 219 -13.33 19.28 17.26
CA ASN A 219 -14.72 19.71 17.12
C ASN A 219 -14.91 20.69 15.95
N GLN A 220 -14.01 21.68 15.82
CA GLN A 220 -14.03 22.63 14.72
C GLN A 220 -13.75 21.94 13.38
N ILE A 221 -12.80 21.01 13.34
CA ILE A 221 -12.49 20.23 12.14
C ILE A 221 -13.72 19.42 11.70
N ALA A 222 -14.45 18.79 12.63
CA ALA A 222 -15.65 18.03 12.30
C ALA A 222 -16.74 18.90 11.66
N LEU A 223 -16.94 20.13 12.14
CA LEU A 223 -17.85 21.11 11.54
C LEU A 223 -17.41 21.53 10.12
N GLU A 224 -16.12 21.75 9.89
CA GLU A 224 -15.60 22.06 8.56
C GLU A 224 -15.72 20.85 7.61
N ILE A 225 -15.50 19.62 8.08
CA ILE A 225 -15.75 18.41 7.28
C ILE A 225 -17.23 18.31 6.91
N LEU A 226 -18.15 18.53 7.85
CA LEU A 226 -19.59 18.58 7.53
C LEU A 226 -19.88 19.62 6.44
N LYS A 227 -19.24 20.79 6.48
CA LYS A 227 -19.43 21.85 5.49
C LYS A 227 -18.88 21.48 4.10
N TYR A 228 -17.69 20.88 4.02
CA TYR A 228 -17.00 20.64 2.74
C TYR A 228 -17.17 19.23 2.15
N ALA A 229 -17.54 18.24 2.98
CA ALA A 229 -17.58 16.82 2.60
C ALA A 229 -18.97 16.19 2.73
N LYS A 230 -20.00 16.94 3.12
CA LYS A 230 -21.37 16.42 3.18
C LYS A 230 -21.83 15.89 1.80
N GLY A 231 -22.40 14.69 1.82
CA GLY A 231 -22.84 13.99 0.61
C GLY A 231 -21.71 13.33 -0.19
N ARG A 232 -20.49 13.33 0.33
CA ARG A 232 -19.32 12.70 -0.28
C ARG A 232 -18.88 11.51 0.54
N LYS A 233 -18.41 10.46 -0.14
CA LYS A 233 -17.88 9.27 0.51
C LYS A 233 -16.44 9.52 0.93
N THR A 234 -16.27 9.70 2.24
CA THR A 234 -15.08 10.33 2.81
C THR A 234 -14.25 9.36 3.63
N VAL A 235 -12.93 9.43 3.48
CA VAL A 235 -11.98 8.71 4.33
C VAL A 235 -11.14 9.69 5.09
N VAL A 236 -11.04 9.50 6.41
CA VAL A 236 -10.24 10.34 7.29
C VAL A 236 -9.07 9.53 7.83
N PHE A 237 -7.85 10.03 7.59
CA PHE A 237 -6.63 9.46 8.15
C PHE A 237 -6.21 10.24 9.41
N LEU A 238 -6.19 9.55 10.55
CA LEU A 238 -5.85 10.10 11.86
C LEU A 238 -4.55 9.49 12.41
N PRO A 239 -3.86 10.17 13.34
CA PRO A 239 -2.58 9.71 13.87
C PRO A 239 -2.70 8.48 14.78
N LEU A 240 -3.74 8.42 15.61
CA LEU A 240 -3.91 7.41 16.66
C LEU A 240 -5.33 6.82 16.63
N ILE A 241 -5.47 5.58 17.10
CA ILE A 241 -6.76 4.91 17.30
C ILE A 241 -7.66 5.75 18.21
N LYS A 242 -7.13 6.21 19.36
CA LYS A 242 -7.89 7.05 20.30
C LYS A 242 -8.42 8.34 19.66
N THR A 243 -7.60 9.02 18.86
CA THR A 243 -8.02 10.23 18.13
C THR A 243 -9.07 9.89 17.07
N SER A 244 -8.90 8.76 16.37
CA SER A 244 -9.84 8.24 15.36
C SER A 244 -11.23 7.99 15.95
N GLN A 245 -11.29 7.31 17.10
CA GLN A 245 -12.53 7.03 17.83
C GLN A 245 -13.23 8.31 18.29
N LYS A 246 -12.50 9.20 18.98
CA LYS A 246 -13.03 10.50 19.42
C LYS A 246 -13.54 11.35 18.24
N PHE A 247 -12.83 11.34 17.12
CA PHE A 247 -13.24 12.10 15.95
C PHE A 247 -14.48 11.52 15.28
N CYS A 248 -14.58 10.19 15.20
CA CYS A 248 -15.78 9.50 14.72
C CYS A 248 -17.03 9.88 15.54
N GLU A 249 -16.91 9.90 16.88
CA GLU A 249 -18.00 10.33 17.77
C GLU A 249 -18.42 11.79 17.48
N LEU A 250 -17.47 12.70 17.29
CA LEU A 250 -17.75 14.09 16.96
C LEU A 250 -18.44 14.25 15.60
N LEU A 251 -18.03 13.50 14.58
CA LEU A 251 -18.69 13.53 13.27
C LEU A 251 -20.14 13.07 13.37
N ASN A 252 -20.40 11.99 14.13
CA ASN A 252 -21.76 11.50 14.40
C ASN A 252 -22.60 12.53 15.17
N LEU A 253 -22.03 13.19 16.19
CA LEU A 253 -22.69 14.26 16.93
C LEU A 253 -23.12 15.42 16.02
N HIS A 254 -22.31 15.74 15.02
CA HIS A 254 -22.59 16.78 14.03
C HIS A 254 -23.45 16.31 12.85
N GLY A 255 -23.97 15.08 12.90
CA GLY A 255 -24.96 14.57 11.94
C GLY A 255 -24.39 13.95 10.66
N LEU A 256 -23.09 13.60 10.64
CA LEU A 256 -22.52 12.73 9.61
C LEU A 256 -22.63 11.27 10.04
N ARG A 257 -22.90 10.33 9.13
CA ARG A 257 -22.85 8.91 9.46
C ARG A 257 -21.40 8.44 9.39
N ALA A 258 -20.72 8.39 10.53
CA ALA A 258 -19.30 8.04 10.60
C ALA A 258 -19.08 6.69 11.28
N ALA A 259 -18.14 5.92 10.74
CA ALA A 259 -17.64 4.68 11.34
C ALA A 259 -16.13 4.76 11.57
N GLU A 260 -15.64 3.98 12.53
CA GLU A 260 -14.21 3.89 12.86
C GLU A 260 -13.71 2.47 12.62
N ILE A 261 -12.52 2.34 12.04
CA ILE A 261 -11.89 1.04 11.80
C ILE A 261 -10.40 1.07 12.15
N ASN A 262 -9.96 0.07 12.92
CA ASN A 262 -8.58 -0.04 13.39
C ASN A 262 -8.09 -1.50 13.49
N GLY A 263 -6.84 -1.69 13.91
CA GLY A 263 -6.17 -2.99 14.04
C GLY A 263 -6.76 -3.92 15.12
N GLU A 264 -7.68 -3.45 15.95
CA GLU A 264 -8.34 -4.24 17.01
C GLU A 264 -9.82 -4.50 16.70
N SER A 265 -10.39 -3.85 15.68
CA SER A 265 -11.75 -4.08 15.20
C SER A 265 -11.93 -5.56 14.81
N LYS A 266 -12.97 -6.21 15.34
CA LYS A 266 -13.32 -7.62 15.04
C LYS A 266 -14.25 -7.78 13.84
N ASP A 267 -14.96 -6.71 13.53
CA ASP A 267 -16.04 -6.57 12.55
C ASP A 267 -15.59 -5.77 11.30
N ARG A 268 -14.29 -5.78 11.00
CA ARG A 268 -13.70 -5.01 9.89
C ARG A 268 -14.37 -5.27 8.56
N GLU A 269 -14.60 -6.53 8.23
CA GLU A 269 -15.23 -6.92 6.96
C GLU A 269 -16.63 -6.31 6.83
N GLN A 270 -17.40 -6.32 7.92
CA GLN A 270 -18.72 -5.74 7.98
C GLN A 270 -18.67 -4.21 7.84
N ILE A 271 -17.82 -3.52 8.60
CA ILE A 271 -17.68 -2.06 8.52
C ILE A 271 -17.29 -1.61 7.11
N LEU A 272 -16.37 -2.33 6.47
CA LEU A 272 -15.95 -2.05 5.10
C LEU A 272 -17.09 -2.31 4.11
N ALA A 273 -17.85 -3.40 4.28
CA ALA A 273 -19.01 -3.69 3.44
C ALA A 273 -20.12 -2.64 3.58
N ASP A 274 -20.40 -2.20 4.81
CA ASP A 274 -21.40 -1.17 5.12
C ASP A 274 -20.99 0.20 4.54
N PHE A 275 -19.70 0.54 4.64
CA PHE A 275 -19.15 1.71 3.97
C PHE A 275 -19.28 1.59 2.44
N GLU A 276 -19.05 0.42 1.86
CA GLU A 276 -19.30 0.18 0.43
C GLU A 276 -20.77 0.31 0.04
N ALA A 277 -21.69 -0.16 0.88
CA ALA A 277 -23.13 -0.05 0.68
C ALA A 277 -23.68 1.37 0.88
N GLY A 278 -22.91 2.29 1.47
CA GLY A 278 -23.32 3.67 1.71
C GLY A 278 -24.09 3.88 3.02
N GLU A 279 -23.97 2.93 3.96
CA GLU A 279 -24.49 3.07 5.32
C GLU A 279 -23.75 4.16 6.11
N TYR A 280 -22.47 4.35 5.79
CA TYR A 280 -21.60 5.39 6.33
C TYR A 280 -21.15 6.37 5.25
N ASP A 281 -21.17 7.66 5.59
CA ASP A 281 -20.64 8.75 4.78
C ASP A 281 -19.13 8.91 4.99
N VAL A 282 -18.65 8.63 6.22
CA VAL A 282 -17.27 8.88 6.63
C VAL A 282 -16.66 7.65 7.29
N LEU A 283 -15.46 7.25 6.86
CA LEU A 283 -14.68 6.19 7.48
C LEU A 283 -13.39 6.75 8.10
N CYS A 284 -13.33 6.72 9.43
CA CYS A 284 -12.16 7.13 10.22
C CYS A 284 -11.21 5.94 10.43
N ASN A 285 -9.91 6.14 10.21
CA ASN A 285 -8.91 5.12 10.47
C ASN A 285 -7.58 5.69 10.97
N SER A 286 -6.81 4.85 11.64
CA SER A 286 -5.43 5.13 12.06
C SER A 286 -4.45 4.17 11.39
N MET A 287 -3.85 4.58 10.27
CA MET A 287 -2.83 3.82 9.51
C MET A 287 -3.26 2.46 8.93
N LEU A 288 -4.53 2.08 9.09
CA LEU A 288 -5.02 0.80 8.61
C LEU A 288 -5.25 0.83 7.09
N LEU A 289 -5.90 1.88 6.60
CA LEU A 289 -6.34 1.98 5.20
C LEU A 289 -5.31 2.65 4.27
N THR A 290 -4.09 2.87 4.78
CA THR A 290 -2.99 3.42 3.96
C THR A 290 -2.60 2.44 2.87
N GLU A 291 -2.85 1.15 3.08
CA GLU A 291 -2.52 0.01 2.23
C GLU A 291 -3.63 -1.05 2.27
N GLY A 292 -3.61 -2.05 1.38
CA GLY A 292 -4.51 -3.21 1.48
C GLY A 292 -6.00 -2.93 1.38
N TRP A 293 -6.38 -1.74 0.91
CA TRP A 293 -7.78 -1.37 0.80
C TRP A 293 -8.08 -0.68 -0.53
N ASP A 294 -9.21 -1.07 -1.09
CA ASP A 294 -9.66 -0.68 -2.43
C ASP A 294 -11.14 -0.29 -2.41
N SER A 295 -11.38 1.01 -2.50
CA SER A 295 -12.72 1.59 -2.64
C SER A 295 -12.67 2.66 -3.73
N PRO A 296 -13.06 2.33 -4.97
CA PRO A 296 -13.09 3.30 -6.05
C PRO A 296 -14.11 4.44 -5.83
N SER A 297 -15.18 4.15 -5.09
CA SER A 297 -16.30 5.05 -4.82
C SER A 297 -15.96 6.19 -3.86
N VAL A 298 -14.85 6.09 -3.11
CA VAL A 298 -14.33 7.20 -2.29
C VAL A 298 -13.95 8.38 -3.16
N ASP A 299 -14.55 9.53 -2.89
CA ASP A 299 -14.31 10.76 -3.64
C ASP A 299 -13.71 11.88 -2.77
N CYS A 300 -13.71 11.76 -1.44
CA CYS A 300 -13.10 12.72 -0.53
C CYS A 300 -12.06 12.06 0.40
N ILE A 301 -10.87 12.66 0.49
CA ILE A 301 -9.82 12.25 1.42
C ILE A 301 -9.53 13.42 2.37
N VAL A 302 -9.59 13.14 3.67
CA VAL A 302 -9.18 14.09 4.70
C VAL A 302 -7.94 13.55 5.40
N VAL A 303 -6.84 14.29 5.30
CA VAL A 303 -5.58 13.93 5.95
C VAL A 303 -5.44 14.74 7.24
N LEU A 304 -5.93 14.18 8.35
CA LEU A 304 -5.74 14.72 9.71
C LEU A 304 -4.51 14.11 10.40
N ARG A 305 -3.58 13.58 9.60
CA ARG A 305 -2.27 13.11 10.05
C ARG A 305 -1.19 13.90 9.30
N PRO A 306 -0.76 15.06 9.83
CA PRO A 306 0.42 15.73 9.33
C PRO A 306 1.59 14.76 9.17
N THR A 307 2.27 14.81 8.02
CA THR A 307 3.40 13.92 7.75
C THR A 307 4.47 14.62 6.93
N LYS A 308 5.74 14.31 7.22
CA LYS A 308 6.89 14.71 6.41
C LYS A 308 7.27 13.68 5.35
N ILE A 309 6.64 12.50 5.40
CA ILE A 309 6.90 11.40 4.47
C ILE A 309 5.97 11.57 3.27
N ARG A 310 6.56 11.88 2.10
CA ARG A 310 5.78 12.15 0.89
C ARG A 310 5.11 10.89 0.36
N SER A 311 5.79 9.75 0.42
CA SER A 311 5.26 8.47 -0.04
C SER A 311 3.97 8.09 0.70
N LEU A 312 3.95 8.26 2.02
CA LEU A 312 2.79 8.05 2.86
C LEU A 312 1.65 9.03 2.56
N TYR A 313 1.96 10.31 2.36
CA TYR A 313 0.96 11.30 1.93
C TYR A 313 0.33 10.91 0.59
N GLN A 314 1.14 10.49 -0.38
CA GLN A 314 0.65 10.05 -1.69
C GLN A 314 -0.14 8.73 -1.62
N GLN A 315 0.21 7.81 -0.72
CA GLN A 315 -0.59 6.60 -0.48
C GLN A 315 -1.99 6.97 0.02
N MET A 316 -2.11 7.89 0.99
CA MET A 316 -3.38 8.36 1.54
C MET A 316 -4.23 9.06 0.47
N VAL A 317 -3.68 10.08 -0.20
CA VAL A 317 -4.37 10.82 -1.26
C VAL A 317 -4.76 9.90 -2.41
N GLY A 318 -3.87 8.99 -2.80
CA GLY A 318 -4.10 8.02 -3.88
C GLY A 318 -5.30 7.11 -3.66
N ARG A 319 -5.77 6.90 -2.41
CA ARG A 319 -6.99 6.12 -2.16
C ARG A 319 -8.23 6.77 -2.78
N GLY A 320 -8.26 8.10 -2.82
CA GLY A 320 -9.33 8.89 -3.41
C GLY A 320 -9.10 9.25 -4.88
N MET A 321 -8.13 8.65 -5.58
CA MET A 321 -7.83 9.00 -6.98
C MET A 321 -8.32 7.96 -7.99
N ARG A 322 -8.95 6.87 -7.55
CA ARG A 322 -9.48 5.86 -8.47
C ARG A 322 -10.68 6.38 -9.24
N ILE A 323 -10.78 5.95 -10.49
CA ILE A 323 -11.92 6.25 -11.37
C ILE A 323 -13.15 5.51 -10.85
N HIS A 324 -14.27 6.21 -10.75
CA HIS A 324 -15.58 5.67 -10.44
C HIS A 324 -16.65 6.53 -11.13
N PRO A 325 -17.74 5.94 -11.66
CA PRO A 325 -18.83 6.71 -12.23
C PRO A 325 -19.41 7.70 -11.21
N GLY A 326 -19.63 8.96 -11.63
CA GLY A 326 -20.24 10.00 -10.78
C GLY A 326 -19.28 10.76 -9.86
N LYS A 327 -17.96 10.60 -10.03
CA LYS A 327 -16.90 11.28 -9.28
C LYS A 327 -16.19 12.37 -10.08
#